data_AF-A0A9E3TRF7-F1
#
_entry.id   AF-A0A9E3TRF7-F1
#
_cell.length_a   1.000
_cell.length_b   1.000
_cell.length_c   1.000
_cell.angle_alpha   90.00
_cell.angle_beta   90.00
_cell.angle_gamma   90.00
#
_symmetry.space_group_name_H-M   'P 1'
#
loop_
_entity.id
_entity.type
_entity.pdbx_description
1 polymer ?
#
loop_
_entity_poly.entity_id
_entity_poly.type
_entity_poly.pdbx_seq_one_letter_code
_entity_poly.pdbx_strand_id
1 'polypeptide(L)' 'MVELRPAFSWDCPECGVENFCRGIVPEFSEEDAAELRDEHGINAWESGDFVMQPETVACAKCAVEFRSLHYKDA' A
#
# COMPACT_ATOMS: atom_id res chain seq x y z
N MET A 1 2.55 -4.54 22.73
CA MET A 1 1.57 -3.74 21.97
C MET A 1 1.67 -4.20 20.52
N VAL A 2 0.55 -4.41 19.84
CA VAL A 2 0.50 -4.90 18.45
C VAL A 2 -0.31 -3.88 17.66
N GLU A 3 0.16 -3.53 16.46
CA GLU A 3 -0.46 -2.55 15.58
C GLU A 3 -0.78 -3.20 14.24
N LEU A 4 -2.01 -3.01 13.75
CA LEU A 4 -2.42 -3.45 12.44
C LEU A 4 -2.07 -2.36 11.42
N ARG A 5 -1.50 -2.76 10.29
CA ARG A 5 -1.16 -1.84 9.20
C ARG A 5 -1.68 -2.36 7.87
N PRO A 6 -2.12 -1.47 6.96
CA PRO A 6 -2.44 -1.84 5.59
C PRO A 6 -1.26 -2.55 4.90
N ALA A 7 -1.58 -3.59 4.14
CA ALA A 7 -0.62 -4.38 3.39
C ALA A 7 -1.22 -4.83 2.06
N PHE A 8 -0.36 -5.06 1.08
CA PHE A 8 -0.70 -5.65 -0.20
C PHE A 8 -0.23 -7.11 -0.23
N SER A 9 -1.11 -8.02 -0.63
CA SER A 9 -0.80 -9.43 -0.85
C SER A 9 -0.58 -9.70 -2.33
N TRP A 10 0.38 -10.56 -2.67
CA TRP A 10 0.67 -10.95 -4.05
C TRP A 10 1.37 -12.31 -4.13
N ASP A 11 1.14 -13.04 -5.21
CA ASP A 11 1.81 -14.32 -5.46
C ASP A 11 3.07 -14.11 -6.30
N CYS A 12 4.19 -14.72 -5.88
CA CYS A 12 5.41 -14.67 -6.68
C CYS A 12 5.26 -15.52 -7.96
N PRO A 13 5.41 -14.92 -9.16
CA PRO A 13 5.22 -15.65 -10.41
C PRO A 13 6.30 -16.72 -10.65
N GLU A 14 7.48 -16.58 -10.03
CA GLU A 14 8.60 -17.51 -10.21
C GLU A 14 8.51 -18.74 -9.29
N CYS A 15 8.12 -18.55 -8.02
CA CYS A 15 8.19 -19.62 -7.02
C CYS A 15 6.84 -19.98 -6.37
N GLY A 16 5.77 -19.27 -6.71
CA GLY A 16 4.39 -19.54 -6.28
C GLY A 16 4.10 -19.25 -4.80
N VAL A 17 5.02 -18.59 -4.09
CA VAL A 17 4.81 -18.22 -2.69
C VAL A 17 4.00 -16.93 -2.59
N GLU A 18 3.02 -16.94 -1.69
CA GLU A 18 2.29 -15.74 -1.28
C GLU A 18 3.21 -14.81 -0.47
N ASN A 19 3.23 -13.53 -0.83
CA ASN A 19 4.01 -12.49 -0.19
C ASN A 19 3.09 -11.37 0.29
N PHE A 20 3.56 -10.66 1.32
CA PHE A 20 2.93 -9.44 1.83
C PHE A 20 3.96 -8.32 1.84
N CYS A 21 3.56 -7.14 1.38
CA CYS A 21 4.36 -5.92 1.52
C CYS A 21 3.52 -4.80 2.14
N ARG A 22 4.20 -3.89 2.85
CA ARG A 22 3.52 -2.72 3.43
C ARG A 22 3.14 -1.74 2.33
N GLY A 23 1.99 -1.10 2.50
CA GLY A 23 1.67 0.08 1.70
C GLY A 23 2.62 1.25 2.01
N ILE A 24 2.84 2.09 1.01
CA ILE A 24 3.55 3.35 1.18
C ILE A 24 2.55 4.37 1.69
N VAL A 25 2.81 5.01 2.83
CA VAL A 25 2.05 6.16 3.30
C VAL A 25 2.74 7.40 2.73
N PRO A 26 2.19 8.08 1.72
CA PRO A 26 2.74 9.33 1.25
C PRO A 26 2.70 10.39 2.35
N GLU A 27 3.73 11.23 2.38
CA GLU A 27 3.76 12.41 3.23
C GLU A 27 2.92 13.51 2.56
N PHE A 28 1.88 13.96 3.25
CA PHE A 28 1.05 15.08 2.84
C PHE A 28 1.33 16.29 3.74
N SER A 29 1.18 17.49 3.18
CA SER A 29 1.02 18.68 4.02
C SER A 29 -0.27 18.59 4.83
N GLU A 30 -0.38 19.34 5.93
CA GLU A 30 -1.62 19.37 6.73
C GLU A 30 -2.82 19.87 5.90
N GLU A 31 -2.59 20.81 4.97
CA GLU A 31 -3.62 21.32 4.07
C GLU A 31 -4.06 20.25 3.06
N ASP A 32 -3.12 19.57 2.38
CA ASP A 32 -3.44 18.52 1.40
C ASP A 32 -4.15 17.34 2.08
N ALA A 33 -3.72 16.96 3.29
CA ALA A 33 -4.35 15.90 4.06
C ALA A 33 -5.80 16.25 4.46
N ALA A 34 -6.06 17.52 4.79
CA ALA A 34 -7.40 17.99 5.13
C ALA A 34 -8.32 18.00 3.91
N GLU A 35 -7.83 18.48 2.75
CA GLU A 35 -8.57 18.46 1.49
C GLU A 35 -8.90 17.03 1.04
N LEU A 36 -7.92 16.12 1.08
CA LEU A 36 -8.13 14.71 0.74
C LEU A 36 -9.14 14.04 1.68
N ARG A 37 -9.10 14.35 2.97
CA ARG A 37 -10.07 13.83 3.94
C ARG A 37 -11.49 14.33 3.63
N ASP A 38 -11.66 15.60 3.31
CA ASP A 38 -12.95 16.19 2.94
C ASP A 38 -13.50 15.57 1.63
N GLU A 39 -12.67 15.49 0.59
CA GLU A 39 -13.04 14.89 -0.71
C GLU A 39 -13.52 13.44 -0.56
N HIS A 40 -12.87 12.67 0.31
CA HIS A 40 -13.19 11.27 0.56
C HIS A 40 -14.21 11.05 1.69
N GLY A 41 -14.75 12.12 2.29
CA GLY A 41 -15.75 12.05 3.35
C GLY A 41 -15.25 11.41 4.66
N ILE A 42 -13.94 11.49 4.92
CA ILE A 42 -13.28 10.93 6.10
C ILE A 42 -13.46 11.91 7.27
N ASN A 43 -14.14 11.46 8.32
CA ASN A 43 -14.38 12.28 9.50
C ASN A 43 -13.11 12.48 10.32
N ALA A 44 -13.06 13.55 11.13
CA ALA A 44 -11.89 13.87 11.94
C ALA A 44 -11.48 12.77 12.94
N TRP A 45 -12.42 11.93 13.38
CA TRP A 45 -12.16 10.80 14.29
C TRP A 45 -11.75 9.52 13.58
N GLU A 46 -11.81 9.48 12.25
CA GLU A 46 -11.38 8.34 11.46
C GLU A 46 -9.89 8.45 11.18
N SER A 47 -9.15 7.36 11.36
CA SER A 47 -7.70 7.31 11.13
C SER A 47 -7.33 7.36 9.65
N GLY A 48 -8.30 7.17 8.74
CA GLY A 48 -8.17 7.02 7.29
C GLY A 48 -6.80 7.37 6.71
N ASP A 49 -5.89 6.40 6.72
CA ASP A 49 -4.58 6.54 6.11
C ASP A 49 -4.71 6.29 4.61
N PHE A 50 -4.26 7.25 3.82
CA PHE A 50 -4.08 7.05 2.38
C PHE A 50 -2.82 6.22 2.19
N VAL A 51 -2.96 5.06 1.54
CA VAL A 51 -1.85 4.15 1.24
C VAL A 51 -1.75 3.88 -0.24
N MET A 52 -0.51 3.83 -0.74
CA MET A 52 -0.20 3.53 -2.13
C MET A 52 0.46 2.16 -2.23
N GLN A 53 0.18 1.49 -3.35
CA GLN A 53 0.89 0.27 -3.75
C GLN A 53 2.35 0.59 -4.05
N PRO A 54 3.32 -0.21 -3.58
CA PRO A 54 4.72 -0.06 -3.99
C PRO A 54 4.90 -0.30 -5.49
N GLU A 55 5.71 0.51 -6.17
CA GLU A 55 6.02 0.32 -7.60
C GLU A 55 6.79 -0.97 -7.88
N THR A 56 7.60 -1.42 -6.92
CA THR A 56 8.36 -2.66 -6.98
C THR A 56 8.20 -3.47 -5.69
N VAL A 57 8.24 -4.79 -5.82
CA VAL A 57 8.17 -5.73 -4.70
C VAL A 57 9.20 -6.85 -4.90
N ALA A 58 9.80 -7.33 -3.80
CA ALA A 58 10.76 -8.42 -3.82
C ALA A 58 10.16 -9.66 -3.13
N CYS A 59 10.31 -10.84 -3.74
CA CYS A 59 9.84 -12.07 -3.12
C CYS A 59 10.72 -12.43 -1.91
N ALA A 60 10.11 -12.69 -0.76
CA ALA A 60 10.82 -13.05 0.47
C ALA A 60 11.59 -14.38 0.37
N LYS A 61 11.22 -15.25 -0.58
CA LYS A 61 11.84 -16.57 -0.78
C LYS A 61 12.93 -16.59 -1.84
N CYS A 62 12.62 -16.17 -3.07
CA CYS A 62 13.57 -16.24 -4.18
C CYS A 62 14.36 -14.94 -4.40
N ALA A 63 14.04 -13.87 -3.66
CA ALA A 63 14.66 -12.54 -3.75
C ALA A 63 14.56 -11.86 -5.12
N VAL A 64 13.75 -12.39 -6.05
CA VAL A 64 13.48 -11.76 -7.34
C VAL A 64 12.60 -10.52 -7.13
N GLU A 65 12.95 -9.44 -7.81
CA GLU A 65 12.20 -8.19 -7.83
C GLU A 65 11.24 -8.14 -9.01
N PHE A 66 10.04 -7.62 -8.77
CA PHE A 66 8.98 -7.47 -9.75
C PHE A 66 8.46 -6.04 -9.73
N ARG A 67 8.05 -5.55 -10.91
CA ARG A 67 7.29 -4.31 -11.02
C ARG A 67 5.82 -4.62 -10.72
N SER A 68 5.24 -3.88 -9.79
CA SER A 68 3.82 -3.92 -9.51
C SER A 68 3.03 -3.37 -10.69
N LEU A 69 1.95 -4.05 -11.06
CA LEU A 69 0.96 -3.53 -11.99
C LEU A 69 -0.19 -2.94 -11.18
N HIS A 70 -0.60 -1.72 -11.54
CA HIS A 70 -1.83 -1.16 -11.01
C HIS A 70 -3.00 -1.89 -11.68
N TYR A 71 -4.08 -2.17 -10.94
CA TYR A 71 -5.21 -2.96 -11.47
C TYR A 71 -5.91 -2.33 -12.70
N LYS A 72 -5.66 -1.04 -12.96
CA LYS A 72 -6.16 -0.33 -14.16
C LYS A 72 -5.28 -0.55 -15.40
N ASP A 73 -4.06 -1.04 -15.21
CA ASP A 73 -3.08 -1.31 -16.28
C ASP A 73 -3.00 -2.81 -16.62
N ALA A 74 -3.78 -3.66 -15.92
CA ALA A 74 -3.83 -5.11 -16.07
C ALA A 74 -4.92 -5.57 -17.04
#